data_AF-A0A960K4N1-F1
#
_entry.id   AF-A0A960K4N1-F1
#
_cell.length_a   1.000
_cell.length_b   1.000
_cell.length_c   1.000
_cell.angle_alpha   90.00
_cell.angle_beta   90.00
_cell.angle_gamma   90.00
#
_symmetry.space_group_name_H-M   'P 1'
#
loop_
_entity.id
_entity.type
_entity.pdbx_description
1 polymer ?
#
loop_
_entity_poly.entity_id
_entity_poly.type
_entity_poly.pdbx_seq_one_letter_code
_entity_poly.pdbx_strand_id
1 'polypeptide(L)' 'LLDKRLDGFGELFRMLSYEQVGSAAMLSRATAGLAGETFVFALPGSTKALRLALDRLILPEIPHLLWQRGG' A
#
# COMPACT_ATOMS: atom_id res chain seq x y z
N LEU A 1 -13.40 9.54 1.28
CA LEU A 1 -12.76 8.60 2.24
C LEU A 1 -11.29 8.92 2.40
N LEU A 2 -10.50 9.00 1.32
CA LEU A 2 -9.11 9.49 1.38
C LEU A 2 -9.06 10.95 0.93
N ASP A 3 -8.43 11.82 1.73
CA ASP A 3 -8.18 13.23 1.42
C ASP A 3 -6.95 13.40 0.54
N LYS A 4 -5.93 12.56 0.77
CA LYS A 4 -4.74 12.48 -0.06
C LYS A 4 -4.43 11.04 -0.41
N ARG A 5 -4.26 10.75 -1.70
CA ARG A 5 -3.90 9.40 -2.16
C ARG A 5 -2.39 9.21 -2.14
N LEU A 6 -1.98 7.99 -1.80
CA LEU A 6 -0.62 7.48 -1.97
C LEU A 6 -0.61 6.55 -3.19
N ASP A 7 -0.78 7.10 -4.38
CA ASP A 7 -0.95 6.30 -5.61
C ASP A 7 0.24 5.35 -5.86
N GLY A 8 1.45 5.79 -5.50
CA GLY A 8 2.67 4.98 -5.55
C GLY A 8 2.60 3.67 -4.74
N PHE A 9 1.78 3.62 -3.67
CA PHE A 9 1.59 2.37 -2.93
C PHE A 9 0.98 1.27 -3.81
N GLY A 10 -0.08 1.59 -4.56
CA GLY A 10 -0.75 0.62 -5.43
C GLY A 10 0.14 0.19 -6.60
N GLU A 11 0.95 1.11 -7.12
CA GLU A 11 1.92 0.85 -8.20
C GLU A 11 3.02 -0.12 -7.73
N LEU A 12 3.69 0.20 -6.62
CA LEU A 12 4.71 -0.67 -6.05
C LEU A 12 4.14 -2.03 -5.63
N PHE A 13 2.94 -2.05 -5.03
CA PHE A 13 2.29 -3.30 -4.66
C PHE A 13 2.05 -4.20 -5.88
N ARG A 14 1.56 -3.65 -6.99
CA ARG A 14 1.34 -4.42 -8.23
C ARG A 14 2.67 -4.88 -8.84
N MET A 15 3.70 -4.04 -8.83
CA MET A 15 5.03 -4.41 -9.31
C MET A 15 5.60 -5.61 -8.53
N LEU A 16 5.62 -5.52 -7.20
CA LEU A 16 6.10 -6.61 -6.34
C LEU A 16 5.22 -7.87 -6.44
N SER A 17 3.90 -7.69 -6.61
CA SER A 17 2.99 -8.81 -6.83
C SER A 17 3.24 -9.50 -8.16
N TYR A 18 3.63 -8.76 -9.20
CA TYR A 18 3.91 -9.31 -10.52
C TYR A 18 5.05 -10.33 -10.47
N GLU A 19 6.07 -10.08 -9.65
CA GLU A 19 7.16 -11.04 -9.41
C GLU A 19 6.68 -12.36 -8.79
N GLN A 20 5.53 -12.36 -8.08
CA GLN A 20 5.03 -13.52 -7.35
C GLN A 20 3.87 -14.25 -8.04
N VAL A 21 3.03 -13.54 -8.78
CA VAL A 21 1.80 -14.07 -9.39
C VAL A 21 1.65 -13.68 -10.88
N GLY A 22 2.66 -13.05 -11.47
CA GLY A 22 2.66 -12.64 -12.87
C GLY A 22 1.56 -11.63 -13.18
N SER A 23 0.96 -11.76 -14.37
CA SER A 23 -0.08 -10.84 -14.87
C SER A 23 -1.29 -10.73 -13.94
N ALA A 24 -1.59 -11.75 -13.12
CA ALA A 24 -2.68 -11.69 -12.14
C ALA A 24 -2.55 -10.52 -11.15
N ALA A 25 -1.34 -10.00 -10.95
CA ALA A 25 -1.10 -8.79 -10.16
C ALA A 25 -1.93 -7.59 -10.63
N MET A 26 -2.27 -7.51 -11.93
CA MET A 26 -3.10 -6.46 -12.50
C MET A 26 -4.50 -6.38 -11.86
N LEU A 27 -5.01 -7.50 -11.32
CA LEU A 27 -6.33 -7.57 -10.71
C LEU A 27 -6.34 -6.97 -9.29
N SER A 28 -5.17 -6.70 -8.71
CA SER A 28 -5.07 -6.06 -7.40
C SER A 28 -5.49 -4.60 -7.47
N ARG A 29 -6.50 -4.26 -6.67
CA ARG A 29 -6.97 -2.88 -6.43
C ARG A 29 -6.44 -2.31 -5.12
N ALA A 30 -5.25 -2.77 -4.69
CA ALA A 30 -4.61 -2.25 -3.48
C ALA A 30 -4.40 -0.73 -3.62
N THR A 31 -4.75 0.01 -2.56
CA THR A 31 -4.66 1.47 -2.52
C THR A 31 -4.36 1.94 -1.11
N ALA A 32 -3.80 3.13 -0.99
CA ALA A 32 -3.52 3.75 0.29
C ALA A 32 -3.67 5.26 0.20
N GLY A 33 -3.82 5.88 1.36
CA GLY A 33 -3.90 7.33 1.47
C GLY A 33 -4.11 7.80 2.89
N LEU A 34 -4.19 9.11 3.03
CA LEU A 34 -4.51 9.79 4.28
C LEU A 34 -6.02 10.09 4.31
N ALA A 35 -6.66 9.80 5.43
CA ALA A 35 -8.03 10.18 5.78
C ALA A 35 -7.98 10.95 7.11
N GLY A 36 -8.14 12.27 7.08
CA GLY A 36 -7.85 13.18 8.17
C GLY A 36 -6.39 13.07 8.58
N GLU A 37 -6.16 12.58 9.80
CA GLU A 37 -4.81 12.28 10.30
C GLU A 37 -4.49 10.78 10.31
N THR A 38 -5.29 9.95 9.63
CA THR A 38 -5.13 8.49 9.66
C THR A 38 -4.67 7.97 8.31
N PHE A 39 -3.53 7.28 8.27
CA PHE A 39 -3.15 6.52 7.08
C PHE A 39 -3.99 5.25 6.98
N VAL A 40 -4.57 5.03 5.81
CA VAL A 40 -5.43 3.89 5.51
C VAL A 40 -4.83 3.13 4.34
N PHE A 41 -4.72 1.80 4.50
CA PHE A 41 -4.23 0.88 3.48
C PHE A 41 -5.33 -0.16 3.21
N ALA A 42 -5.82 -0.20 1.97
CA ALA A 42 -6.77 -1.20 1.51
C ALA A 42 -6.04 -2.28 0.71
N LEU A 43 -6.09 -3.52 1.19
CA LEU A 43 -5.29 -4.64 0.68
C LEU A 43 -6.18 -5.80 0.22
N PRO A 44 -5.70 -6.66 -0.69
CA PRO A 44 -6.39 -7.90 -1.03
C PRO A 44 -6.49 -8.85 0.17
N GLY A 45 -7.56 -9.63 0.25
CA GLY A 45 -7.82 -10.53 1.40
C GLY A 45 -6.89 -11.74 1.56
N SER A 46 -5.92 -11.95 0.64
CA SER A 46 -4.98 -13.06 0.78
C SER A 46 -3.89 -12.75 1.80
N THR A 47 -3.55 -13.71 2.66
CA THR A 47 -2.46 -13.54 3.66
C THR A 47 -1.11 -13.26 3.01
N LYS A 48 -0.85 -13.80 1.81
CA LYS A 48 0.38 -13.56 1.05
C LYS A 48 0.49 -12.09 0.61
N ALA A 49 -0.59 -11.52 0.09
CA ALA A 49 -0.67 -10.09 -0.26
C ALA A 49 -0.48 -9.19 0.97
N LEU A 50 -1.12 -9.54 2.08
CA LEU A 50 -0.99 -8.78 3.34
C LEU A 50 0.47 -8.74 3.82
N ARG A 51 1.15 -9.90 3.88
CA ARG A 51 2.56 -9.97 4.26
C ARG A 51 3.46 -9.17 3.32
N LEU A 52 3.25 -9.32 2.00
CA LEU A 52 3.99 -8.54 1.00
C LEU A 52 3.87 -7.03 1.24
N ALA A 53 2.65 -6.53 1.44
CA ALA A 53 2.40 -5.12 1.69
C ALA A 53 3.04 -4.65 3.01
N LEU A 54 2.88 -5.42 4.09
CA LEU A 54 3.42 -5.05 5.40
C LEU A 54 4.96 -5.02 5.39
N ASP A 55 5.57 -6.12 4.98
CA ASP A 55 7.01 -6.33 5.12
C ASP A 55 7.83 -5.47 4.15
N ARG A 56 7.29 -5.23 2.94
CA ARG A 56 8.05 -4.57 1.87
C ARG A 56 7.69 -3.11 1.64
N LEU A 57 6.50 -2.67 2.07
CA LEU A 57 6.00 -1.34 1.74
C LEU A 57 5.54 -0.53 2.96
N ILE A 58 4.80 -1.12 3.90
CA ILE A 58 4.17 -0.35 4.98
C ILE A 58 5.14 -0.16 6.14
N LEU A 59 5.63 -1.26 6.73
CA LEU A 59 6.46 -1.20 7.94
C LEU A 59 7.76 -0.41 7.74
N PRO A 60 8.49 -0.55 6.63
CA PRO A 60 9.72 0.24 6.39
C PRO A 60 9.45 1.74 6.31
N GLU A 61 8.27 2.13 5.81
CA GLU A 61 7.91 3.52 5.53
C GLU A 61 7.19 4.22 6.69
N ILE A 62 6.85 3.50 7.77
CA ILE A 62 6.18 4.09 8.96
C ILE A 62 6.88 5.39 9.44
N PRO A 63 8.22 5.45 9.58
CA PRO A 63 8.87 6.69 10.01
C PRO A 63 8.58 7.87 9.07
N HIS A 64 8.61 7.64 7.75
CA HIS A 64 8.36 8.67 6.75
C HIS A 64 6.88 9.09 6.70
N LEU A 65 5.96 8.13 6.89
CA LEU A 65 4.53 8.40 6.97
C LEU A 65 4.20 9.33 8.15
N LEU A 66 4.80 9.10 9.31
CA LEU A 66 4.58 9.95 10.50
C LEU A 66 5.03 11.40 10.26
N TRP A 67 6.13 11.60 9.53
CA TRP A 67 6.57 12.95 9.13
C TRP A 67 5.60 13.62 8.16
N GLN A 68 5.02 12.87 7.20
CA GLN A 68 4.03 13.42 6.27
C GLN A 68 2.72 13.85 6.94
N ARG A 69 2.41 13.36 8.15
CA ARG A 69 1.18 13.69 8.87
C ARG A 69 1.18 15.12 9.44
N GLY A 70 2.36 15.69 9.69
CA GLY A 70 2.53 16.99 10.37
C GLY A 70 3.01 18.13 9.47
N GLY A 71 3.06 17.93 8.15
CA GLY A 71 3.42 18.95 7.16
C GLY A 71 2.21 19.65 6.56
#